data_AF-A0A093YS55-F1
#
_entry.id   AF-A0A093YS55-F1
#
_cell.length_a   1.000
_cell.length_b   1.000
_cell.length_c   1.000
_cell.angle_alpha   90.00
_cell.angle_beta   90.00
_cell.angle_gamma   90.00
#
_symmetry.space_group_name_H-M   'P 1'
#
loop_
_entity.id
_entity.type
_entity.pdbx_description
1 polymer ?
#
loop_
_entity_poly.entity_id
_entity_poly.type
_entity_poly.pdbx_seq_one_letter_code
_entity_poly.pdbx_strand_id
1 'polypeptide(L)'
;MHGHCHQKSQDRFKGLLELLATLNIKHKAIDSSCCGMAGSFGYSSKYYDISKKMANLSLIPTINDHPEDVVVANGTSCRQQIFDFSKRDAKHVSELLFNIFERVN
;
A
#
# COMPACT_ATOMS: atom_id res chain seq x y z
N MET A 1 -4.15 4.43 -1.19
CA MET A 1 -3.93 3.66 0.06
C MET A 1 -4.08 2.17 -0.21
N HIS A 2 -3.03 1.37 -0.01
CA HIS A 2 -3.13 -0.11 -0.03
C HIS A 2 -3.28 -0.65 1.39
N GLY A 3 -4.44 -1.24 1.70
CA GLY A 3 -4.68 -1.90 2.98
C GLY A 3 -4.00 -3.26 3.03
N HIS A 4 -3.21 -3.50 4.09
CA HIS A 4 -2.52 -4.78 4.27
C HIS A 4 -3.54 -5.92 4.36
N CYS A 5 -3.26 -7.07 3.74
CA CYS A 5 -4.18 -8.21 3.73
C CYS A 5 -4.62 -8.63 5.15
N HIS A 6 -3.71 -8.63 6.13
CA HIS A 6 -4.05 -8.91 7.54
C HIS A 6 -4.96 -7.83 8.18
N GLN A 7 -4.82 -6.56 7.79
CA GLN A 7 -5.71 -5.51 8.29
C GLN A 7 -7.11 -5.66 7.72
N LYS A 8 -7.22 -6.04 6.44
CA LYS A 8 -8.51 -6.26 5.79
C LYS A 8 -9.22 -7.51 6.29
N SER A 9 -8.51 -8.61 6.52
CA SER A 9 -9.10 -9.84 7.05
C SER A 9 -9.65 -9.68 8.48
N GLN A 10 -9.20 -8.65 9.20
CA GLN A 10 -9.66 -8.31 10.54
C GLN A 10 -10.62 -7.10 10.56
N ASP A 11 -10.99 -6.57 9.40
CA ASP A 11 -11.81 -5.36 9.27
C ASP A 11 -11.23 -4.13 10.00
N ARG A 12 -9.89 -4.04 10.04
CA ARG A 12 -9.14 -2.96 10.73
C ARG A 12 -8.60 -1.89 9.79
N PHE A 13 -8.71 -2.09 8.48
CA PHE A 13 -8.27 -1.09 7.51
C PHE A 13 -9.16 0.16 7.52
N LYS A 14 -10.47 -0.01 7.78
CA LYS A 14 -11.43 1.09 7.86
C LYS A 14 -11.05 2.18 8.87
N GLY A 15 -10.54 1.79 10.04
CA GLY A 15 -10.13 2.76 11.07
C GLY A 15 -9.01 3.69 10.60
N LEU A 16 -8.13 3.23 9.69
CA LEU A 16 -7.13 4.10 9.08
C LEU A 16 -7.76 5.12 8.13
N LEU A 17 -8.76 4.71 7.34
CA LEU A 17 -9.46 5.60 6.41
C LEU A 17 -10.27 6.65 7.19
N GLU A 18 -10.95 6.23 8.26
CA GLU A 18 -11.69 7.12 9.16
C GLU A 18 -10.78 8.15 9.85
N LEU A 19 -9.59 7.74 10.31
CA LEU A 19 -8.59 8.66 10.85
C LEU A 19 -8.18 9.72 9.81
N LEU A 20 -7.83 9.29 8.59
CA LEU A 20 -7.43 10.22 7.53
C LEU A 20 -8.58 11.16 7.13
N ALA A 21 -9.82 10.67 7.12
CA ALA A 21 -11.01 11.49 6.89
C ALA A 21 -11.17 12.55 7.99
N THR A 22 -10.99 12.16 9.27
CA THR A 22 -11.08 13.06 10.43
C THR A 22 -10.04 14.18 10.36
N LEU A 23 -8.87 13.89 9.80
CA LEU A 23 -7.79 14.85 9.56
C LEU A 23 -7.95 15.65 8.25
N ASN A 24 -9.08 15.52 7.55
CA ASN A 24 -9.35 16.14 6.24
C ASN A 24 -8.29 15.81 5.16
N ILE A 25 -7.65 14.64 5.26
CA ILE A 25 -6.68 14.18 4.26
C ILE A 25 -7.45 13.46 3.16
N LYS A 26 -7.43 14.02 1.94
CA LYS A 26 -8.01 13.37 0.76
C LYS A 26 -7.29 12.04 0.51
N HIS A 27 -8.05 10.95 0.47
CA HIS A 27 -7.49 9.63 0.28
C HIS A 27 -8.43 8.72 -0.52
N LYS A 28 -7.86 7.71 -1.16
CA LYS A 28 -8.59 6.66 -1.88
C LYS A 28 -8.01 5.30 -1.52
N ALA A 29 -8.88 4.38 -1.12
CA ALA A 29 -8.51 2.98 -0.94
C ALA A 29 -8.33 2.33 -2.32
N ILE A 30 -7.24 1.59 -2.51
CA ILE A 30 -7.01 0.78 -3.72
C ILE A 30 -7.73 -0.55 -3.50
N ASP A 31 -8.74 -0.83 -4.33
CA ASP A 31 -9.43 -2.11 -4.32
C ASP A 31 -8.50 -3.20 -4.86
N SER A 32 -7.83 -3.87 -3.92
CA SER A 32 -6.78 -4.84 -4.16
C SER A 32 -6.82 -5.90 -3.08
N SER A 33 -6.39 -7.11 -3.41
CA SER A 33 -6.29 -8.21 -2.45
C SER A 33 -4.94 -8.17 -1.71
N CYS A 34 -4.09 -9.18 -1.85
CA CYS A 34 -2.73 -9.16 -1.33
C CYS A 34 -1.79 -8.51 -2.35
N CYS A 35 -0.72 -7.84 -1.90
CA CYS A 35 0.34 -7.36 -2.78
C CYS A 35 1.08 -8.50 -3.51
N GLY A 36 1.06 -9.73 -2.97
CA GLY A 36 1.74 -10.88 -3.53
C GLY A 36 3.11 -11.17 -2.92
N MET A 37 3.66 -10.33 -2.04
CA MET A 37 4.99 -10.56 -1.45
C MET A 37 4.98 -11.50 -0.25
N ALA A 38 4.11 -11.27 0.73
CA ALA A 38 3.94 -12.08 1.95
C ALA A 38 5.25 -12.68 2.51
N GLY A 39 6.20 -11.82 2.90
CA GLY A 39 7.53 -12.25 3.36
C GLY A 39 8.38 -12.82 2.23
N SER A 40 8.78 -14.09 2.35
CA SER A 40 9.61 -14.79 1.36
C SER A 40 8.84 -15.40 0.19
N PHE A 41 7.49 -15.38 0.24
CA PHE A 41 6.67 -15.96 -0.83
C PHE A 41 6.99 -15.32 -2.19
N GLY A 42 7.08 -14.00 -2.26
CA GLY A 42 7.40 -13.27 -3.49
C GLY A 42 8.82 -13.49 -4.02
N TYR A 43 9.75 -13.90 -3.16
CA TYR A 43 11.13 -14.21 -3.56
C TYR A 43 11.37 -15.68 -3.89
N SER A 44 10.44 -16.56 -3.52
CA SER A 44 10.54 -17.97 -3.88
C SER A 44 10.43 -18.13 -5.39
N SER A 45 11.44 -18.74 -6.02
CA SER A 45 11.42 -19.04 -7.46
C SER A 45 10.17 -19.83 -7.89
N LYS A 46 9.65 -20.67 -7.00
CA LYS A 46 8.40 -21.43 -7.21
C LYS A 46 7.17 -20.54 -7.31
N TYR A 47 7.15 -19.42 -6.59
CA TYR A 47 5.96 -18.57 -6.44
C TYR A 47 6.12 -17.18 -7.07
N TYR A 48 7.30 -16.84 -7.61
CA TYR A 48 7.60 -15.53 -8.18
C TYR A 48 6.57 -15.08 -9.22
N ASP A 49 6.22 -15.95 -10.18
CA ASP A 49 5.26 -15.61 -11.22
C ASP A 49 3.84 -15.38 -10.67
N ILE A 50 3.47 -16.14 -9.62
CA ILE A 50 2.18 -15.96 -8.95
C ILE A 50 2.18 -14.64 -8.18
N SER A 51 3.24 -14.36 -7.41
CA SER A 51 3.44 -13.10 -6.70
C SER A 51 3.35 -11.89 -7.63
N LYS A 52 4.05 -11.94 -8.76
CA LYS A 52 4.02 -10.91 -9.80
C LYS A 52 2.63 -10.73 -10.37
N LYS A 53 1.92 -11.82 -10.72
CA LYS A 53 0.54 -11.76 -11.22
C LYS A 53 -0.38 -11.09 -10.21
N MET A 54 -0.29 -11.47 -8.93
CA MET A 54 -1.10 -10.87 -7.85
C MET A 54 -0.90 -9.35 -7.74
N ALA A 55 0.34 -8.87 -7.77
CA ALA A 55 0.64 -7.43 -7.74
C ALA A 55 0.03 -6.70 -8.95
N ASN A 56 0.11 -7.33 -10.13
CA ASN A 56 -0.34 -6.74 -11.39
C ASN A 56 -1.84 -6.88 -11.68
N LEU A 57 -2.63 -7.50 -10.79
CA LEU A 57 -4.09 -7.59 -10.96
C LEU A 57 -4.75 -6.21 -10.88
N SER A 58 -4.60 -5.52 -9.76
CA SER A 58 -5.19 -4.19 -9.55
C SER A 58 -4.29 -3.20 -8.83
N LEU A 59 -3.37 -3.68 -7.98
CA LEU A 59 -2.51 -2.81 -7.16
C LEU A 59 -1.57 -1.96 -8.01
N ILE A 60 -0.71 -2.60 -8.81
CA ILE A 60 0.28 -1.89 -9.64
C ILE A 60 -0.38 -1.06 -10.74
N PRO A 61 -1.40 -1.54 -11.48
CA PRO A 61 -2.12 -0.71 -12.45
C PRO A 61 -2.70 0.56 -11.81
N THR A 62 -3.41 0.45 -10.68
CA THR A 62 -3.99 1.62 -10.01
C THR A 62 -2.92 2.64 -9.59
N ILE A 63 -1.77 2.17 -9.11
CA ILE A 63 -0.64 3.03 -8.73
C ILE A 63 -0.07 3.76 -9.95
N ASN A 64 0.07 3.09 -11.08
CA ASN A 64 0.61 3.68 -12.31
C ASN A 64 -0.35 4.70 -12.93
N ASP A 65 -1.66 4.48 -12.80
CA ASP A 65 -2.70 5.40 -13.29
C ASP A 65 -2.81 6.69 -12.45
N HIS A 66 -2.14 6.76 -11.30
CA HIS A 66 -2.15 7.92 -10.40
C HIS A 66 -0.70 8.36 -10.07
N PRO A 67 0.04 8.91 -11.06
CA PRO A 67 1.45 9.25 -10.90
C PRO A 67 1.69 10.36 -9.86
N GLU A 68 0.75 11.29 -9.71
CA GLU A 68 0.87 12.43 -8.81
C GLU A 68 0.50 12.10 -7.34
N ASP A 69 -0.15 10.97 -7.10
CA ASP A 69 -0.64 10.60 -5.77
C ASP A 69 0.45 9.96 -4.91
N VAL A 70 0.48 10.28 -3.62
CA VAL A 70 1.33 9.57 -2.65
C VAL A 70 0.78 8.16 -2.41
N VAL A 71 1.61 7.14 -2.63
CA VAL A 71 1.26 5.76 -2.32
C VAL A 71 1.54 5.47 -0.85
N VAL A 72 0.58 4.91 -0.14
CA VAL A 72 0.72 4.53 1.28
C VAL A 72 0.40 3.05 1.46
N ALA A 73 1.29 2.33 2.15
CA ALA A 73 1.13 0.94 2.53
C ALA A 73 1.86 0.64 3.85
N ASN A 74 1.16 0.06 4.83
CA ASN A 74 1.72 -0.17 6.17
C ASN A 74 2.64 -1.39 6.25
N GLY A 75 2.44 -2.40 5.39
CA GLY A 75 3.31 -3.58 5.37
C GLY A 75 4.63 -3.31 4.66
N THR A 76 5.75 -3.68 5.29
CA THR A 76 7.09 -3.60 4.67
C THR A 76 7.15 -4.39 3.37
N SER A 77 6.62 -5.63 3.37
CA SER A 77 6.54 -6.45 2.15
C SER A 77 5.67 -5.82 1.07
N CYS A 78 4.59 -5.11 1.43
CA CYS A 78 3.77 -4.38 0.45
C CYS A 78 4.55 -3.23 -0.18
N ARG A 79 5.28 -2.45 0.62
CA ARG A 79 6.12 -1.34 0.11
C ARG A 79 7.20 -1.85 -0.84
N GLN A 80 7.88 -2.94 -0.48
CA GLN A 80 8.89 -3.56 -1.34
C GLN A 80 8.29 -4.02 -2.67
N GLN A 81 7.17 -4.75 -2.63
CA GLN A 81 6.48 -5.22 -3.84
C GLN A 81 6.06 -4.07 -4.75
N ILE A 82 5.52 -3.00 -4.16
CA ILE A 82 5.12 -1.80 -4.90
C ILE A 82 6.35 -1.20 -5.57
N PHE A 83 7.46 -1.05 -4.85
CA PHE A 83 8.71 -0.54 -5.42
C PHE A 83 9.21 -1.42 -6.56
N ASP A 84 9.25 -2.74 -6.37
CA ASP A 84 9.80 -3.67 -7.36
C ASP A 84 9.08 -3.57 -8.71
N PHE A 85 7.75 -3.45 -8.69
CA PHE A 85 6.89 -3.51 -9.88
C PHE A 85 6.35 -2.16 -10.40
N SER A 86 6.45 -1.07 -9.63
CA SER A 86 6.02 0.27 -10.08
C SER A 86 7.10 1.34 -9.97
N LYS A 87 8.23 1.05 -9.31
CA LYS A 87 9.27 2.04 -8.95
C LYS A 87 8.76 3.22 -8.11
N ARG A 88 7.58 3.07 -7.48
CA ARG A 88 7.02 4.06 -6.56
C ARG A 88 7.45 3.77 -5.13
N ASP A 89 7.94 4.80 -4.44
CA ASP A 89 8.28 4.73 -3.02
C ASP A 89 7.04 4.89 -2.15
N ALA A 90 6.33 3.77 -1.95
CA ALA A 90 5.21 3.74 -1.02
C ALA A 90 5.68 4.06 0.41
N LYS A 91 4.91 4.88 1.14
CA LYS A 91 5.21 5.32 2.51
C LYS A 91 4.41 4.55 3.54
N HIS A 92 4.96 4.40 4.75
CA HIS A 92 4.17 4.03 5.91
C HIS A 92 3.29 5.23 6.33
N VAL A 93 2.09 4.97 6.85
CA VAL A 93 1.19 6.08 7.22
C VAL A 93 1.75 6.99 8.33
N SER A 94 2.60 6.45 9.22
CA SER A 94 3.26 7.28 10.23
C SER A 94 4.20 8.31 9.61
N GLU A 95 4.85 8.02 8.49
CA GLU A 95 5.70 8.99 7.78
C GLU A 95 4.85 10.12 7.20
N LEU A 96 3.68 9.79 6.64
CA LEU A 96 2.72 10.79 6.15
C LEU A 96 2.26 11.69 7.30
N LEU A 97 1.84 11.10 8.42
CA LEU A 97 1.35 11.86 9.57
C LEU A 97 2.46 12.73 10.17
N PHE A 98 3.67 12.18 10.36
CA PHE A 98 4.81 12.93 10.87
C PHE A 98 5.13 14.16 10.00
N ASN A 99 5.20 13.99 8.68
CA ASN A 99 5.46 15.10 7.76
C ASN A 99 4.36 16.17 7.78
N ILE A 100 3.11 15.81 8.09
CA ILE A 100 2.03 16.78 8.26
C ILE A 100 2.20 17.55 9.57
N PHE A 101 2.48 16.84 10.67
CA PHE A 101 2.73 17.48 11.97
C PHE A 101 3.91 18.47 11.92
N GLU A 102 5.02 18.11 11.29
CA GLU A 102 6.21 18.97 11.16
C GLU A 102 6.00 20.18 10.23
N ARG A 103 4.97 20.17 9.37
CA ARG A 103 4.65 21.31 8.48
C ARG A 103 3.67 22.30 9.09
N VAL A 104 2.90 21.84 10.07
CA VAL A 104 1.86 22.63 10.73
C VAL A 104 2.38 23.31 11.99
N ASN A 105 3.43 22.75 12.61
CA ASN A 105 4.20 23.38 13.69
C ASN A 105 5.41 24.13 13.14
#